data_AF-A0A8C0XLD5-F1
#
_entry.id   AF-A0A8C0XLD5-F1
#
_cell.length_a   1.000
_cell.length_b   1.000
_cell.length_c   1.000
_cell.angle_alpha   90.00
_cell.angle_beta   90.00
_cell.angle_gamma   90.00
#
_symmetry.space_group_name_H-M   'P 1'
#
loop_
_entity.id
_entity.type
_entity.pdbx_description
1 polymer ?
#
loop_
_entity_poly.entity_id
_entity_poly.type
_entity_poly.pdbx_seq_one_letter_code
_entity_poly.pdbx_strand_id
1 'polypeptide(L)'
;MASNPERGEILLTELQGDSRSLPFSENVSAVQKLDFSDTMVQQKLDDIKDRIKREIRKELKIKEGAENLRKVTTDKKSLAYVDNILKKSNKKLEELHHKLQELNAHIVVSDPEDVTDCPRTPETPNSDSRCSAGNNRLMALQKQLDIELKVKQGAENMIQMYSNGSSKDRKLHGTAQQLLQDSKTKIEVIRMQILQAVQTNELAFDNGTLEVRLMGCQDILENVPGRSKATSFALPGWSPSETRSSFMSRTSKSKSGSSRNLLKTDDLSNDVCAVLKLDNTVVGQTSWKPISNQSWDQKFTLELDRSRELEISVYWRDWRSLCAVKFLRLEDFLDNQRHGMCLYLEPQGTLFAEVINVFY
;
A
#
# COMPACT_ATOMS: atom_id res chain seq x y z
N MET A 1 -27.11 18.63 80.45
CA MET A 1 -26.03 17.69 80.10
C MET A 1 -25.73 17.87 78.62
N ALA A 2 -24.47 18.19 78.33
CA ALA A 2 -23.67 18.00 77.09
C ALA A 2 -24.39 17.79 75.74
N SER A 3 -23.96 18.32 74.59
CA SER A 3 -22.94 19.29 74.16
C SER A 3 -23.24 19.53 72.67
N ASN A 4 -23.31 20.79 72.24
CA ASN A 4 -22.95 21.23 70.87
C ASN A 4 -21.41 21.44 70.85
N PRO A 5 -20.67 21.76 69.74
CA PRO A 5 -21.07 22.56 68.56
C PRO A 5 -20.52 22.08 67.17
N GLU A 6 -21.16 22.43 66.04
CA GLU A 6 -20.93 23.55 65.08
C GLU A 6 -19.60 23.49 64.29
N ARG A 7 -19.54 23.51 62.94
CA ARG A 7 -19.87 24.56 61.94
C ARG A 7 -19.28 25.95 62.25
N GLY A 8 -18.47 26.49 61.33
CA GLY A 8 -18.25 27.94 61.24
C GLY A 8 -16.87 28.34 60.74
N GLU A 9 -16.87 29.14 59.68
CA GLU A 9 -15.75 29.79 58.99
C GLU A 9 -14.91 30.70 59.92
N ILE A 10 -13.74 31.17 59.45
CA ILE A 10 -13.40 32.59 59.22
C ILE A 10 -11.89 32.76 58.88
N LEU A 11 -11.68 33.60 57.86
CA LEU A 11 -10.52 34.32 57.34
C LEU A 11 -9.51 34.90 58.37
N LEU A 12 -8.20 35.01 58.03
CA LEU A 12 -7.41 36.28 57.99
C LEU A 12 -5.86 36.13 57.92
N THR A 13 -5.27 36.99 57.05
CA THR A 13 -3.93 37.66 57.07
C THR A 13 -2.65 36.83 56.93
N GLU A 14 -1.93 36.93 55.80
CA GLU A 14 -0.88 37.95 55.45
C GLU A 14 0.41 37.84 56.27
N LEU A 15 1.53 37.53 55.61
CA LEU A 15 2.72 38.39 55.54
C LEU A 15 3.78 37.84 54.56
N GLN A 16 4.02 38.65 53.52
CA GLN A 16 5.32 39.08 52.98
C GLN A 16 6.39 38.05 52.58
N GLY A 17 6.68 38.00 51.27
CA GLY A 17 7.92 37.45 50.73
C GLY A 17 7.95 37.46 49.20
N ASP A 18 7.94 38.64 48.58
CA ASP A 18 8.09 38.82 47.12
C ASP A 18 9.49 39.40 46.81
N SER A 19 10.25 38.76 45.92
CA SER A 19 11.04 39.42 44.84
C SER A 19 12.09 38.50 44.19
N ARG A 20 11.76 38.11 42.94
CA ARG A 20 12.63 38.04 41.74
C ARG A 20 13.73 36.98 41.62
N SER A 21 13.46 35.94 40.83
CA SER A 21 14.16 35.70 39.54
C SER A 21 13.42 34.64 38.69
N LEU A 22 13.67 34.70 37.37
CA LEU A 22 12.93 34.18 36.22
C LEU A 22 12.85 32.62 36.07
N PRO A 23 12.00 32.11 35.14
CA PRO A 23 11.44 30.75 35.16
C PRO A 23 12.18 29.79 34.23
N PHE A 24 12.15 28.47 34.50
CA PHE A 24 11.86 27.44 33.50
C PHE A 24 11.79 26.04 34.14
N SER A 25 10.66 25.37 33.94
CA SER A 25 10.40 23.94 34.20
C SER A 25 11.43 23.06 33.46
N GLU A 26 12.02 22.04 34.10
CA GLU A 26 11.45 20.71 34.38
C GLU A 26 11.83 19.68 33.30
N ASN A 27 12.65 18.72 33.73
CA ASN A 27 12.67 17.30 33.39
C ASN A 27 12.75 16.84 31.92
N VAL A 28 13.87 16.15 31.66
CA VAL A 28 14.08 14.98 30.80
C VAL A 28 12.78 14.37 30.25
N SER A 29 12.55 14.47 28.94
CA SER A 29 11.89 13.42 28.16
C SER A 29 11.96 13.70 26.65
N ALA A 30 12.22 12.61 25.92
CA ALA A 30 12.04 12.37 24.50
C ALA A 30 11.34 13.47 23.68
N VAL A 31 12.07 14.09 22.75
CA VAL A 31 11.45 14.69 21.56
C VAL A 31 11.20 13.58 20.54
N GLN A 32 10.27 12.69 20.89
CA GLN A 32 9.47 11.97 19.90
C GLN A 32 8.43 12.95 19.40
N LYS A 33 8.70 13.58 18.25
CA LYS A 33 7.69 14.25 17.46
C LYS A 33 6.95 13.16 16.65
N LEU A 34 6.18 12.33 17.34
CA LEU A 34 5.32 11.29 16.75
C LEU A 34 3.90 11.83 16.51
N ASP A 35 3.27 11.31 15.45
CA ASP A 35 1.91 11.54 14.95
C ASP A 35 0.78 11.37 15.98
N PHE A 36 0.59 12.34 16.88
CA PHE A 36 -0.56 12.34 17.79
C PHE A 36 -1.91 12.68 17.10
N SER A 37 -1.89 13.14 15.85
CA SER A 37 -3.11 13.47 15.11
C SER A 37 -3.79 12.23 14.51
N ASP A 38 -3.03 11.23 14.08
CA ASP A 38 -3.59 10.07 13.37
C ASP A 38 -4.24 9.06 14.33
N THR A 39 -3.69 8.86 15.53
CA THR A 39 -4.25 7.90 16.51
C THR A 39 -5.62 8.32 17.05
N MET A 40 -5.82 9.60 17.39
CA MET A 40 -7.11 10.10 17.88
C MET A 40 -8.18 10.20 16.78
N VAL A 41 -7.77 10.49 15.54
CA VAL A 41 -8.68 10.55 14.38
C VAL A 41 -9.11 9.14 13.98
N GLN A 42 -8.18 8.18 13.98
CA GLN A 42 -8.47 6.78 13.70
C GLN A 42 -9.41 6.17 14.75
N GLN A 43 -9.19 6.45 16.03
CA GLN A 43 -10.07 5.97 17.09
C GLN A 43 -11.50 6.53 16.98
N LYS A 44 -11.63 7.82 16.62
CA LYS A 44 -12.95 8.43 16.34
C LYS A 44 -13.62 7.80 15.12
N LEU A 45 -12.87 7.46 14.08
CA LEU A 45 -13.39 6.79 12.89
C LEU A 45 -13.90 5.38 13.21
N ASP A 46 -13.16 4.63 14.01
CA ASP A 46 -13.55 3.29 14.45
C ASP A 46 -14.79 3.31 15.36
N ASP A 47 -14.88 4.28 16.27
CA ASP A 47 -16.08 4.49 17.09
C ASP A 47 -17.33 4.80 16.23
N ILE A 48 -17.17 5.62 15.19
CA ILE A 48 -18.24 5.96 14.25
C ILE A 48 -18.61 4.72 13.40
N LYS A 49 -17.62 3.95 12.94
CA LYS A 49 -17.82 2.71 12.18
C LYS A 49 -18.58 1.67 12.98
N ASP A 50 -18.21 1.48 14.25
CA ASP A 50 -18.89 0.53 15.14
C ASP A 50 -20.27 1.01 15.58
N ARG A 51 -20.48 2.32 15.67
CA ARG A 51 -21.82 2.89 15.83
C ARG A 51 -22.71 2.58 14.63
N ILE A 52 -22.21 2.77 13.41
CA ILE A 52 -22.98 2.49 12.18
C ILE A 52 -23.25 0.99 12.04
N LYS A 53 -22.28 0.12 12.29
CA LYS A 53 -22.51 -1.34 12.31
C LYS A 53 -23.57 -1.76 13.32
N ARG A 54 -23.60 -1.16 14.52
CA ARG A 54 -24.65 -1.41 15.51
C ARG A 54 -26.01 -0.92 15.02
N GLU A 55 -26.06 0.23 14.36
CA GLU A 55 -27.28 0.79 13.79
C GLU A 55 -27.84 -0.11 12.68
N ILE A 56 -26.99 -0.61 11.78
CA ILE A 56 -27.35 -1.58 10.72
C ILE A 56 -27.96 -2.85 11.33
N ARG A 57 -27.34 -3.42 12.38
CA ARG A 57 -27.89 -4.61 13.05
C ARG A 57 -29.25 -4.34 13.69
N LYS A 58 -29.46 -3.16 14.27
CA LYS A 58 -30.76 -2.76 14.83
C LYS A 58 -31.81 -2.61 13.74
N GLU A 59 -31.46 -1.95 12.64
CA GLU A 59 -32.37 -1.69 11.52
C GLU A 59 -32.76 -2.99 10.79
N LEU A 60 -31.82 -3.93 10.62
CA LEU A 60 -32.11 -5.27 10.09
C LEU A 60 -33.11 -6.04 10.96
N LYS A 61 -32.96 -5.98 12.30
CA LYS A 61 -33.92 -6.61 13.22
C LYS A 61 -35.32 -5.96 13.13
N ILE A 62 -35.38 -4.65 12.93
CA ILE A 62 -36.65 -3.94 12.74
C ILE A 62 -37.29 -4.35 11.40
N LYS A 63 -36.51 -4.42 10.33
CA LYS A 63 -36.95 -4.88 9.01
C LYS A 63 -37.49 -6.31 9.08
N GLU A 64 -36.75 -7.24 9.70
CA GLU A 64 -37.18 -8.63 9.88
C GLU A 64 -38.46 -8.74 10.72
N GLY A 65 -38.56 -7.97 11.82
CA GLY A 65 -39.76 -7.90 12.64
C GLY A 65 -40.96 -7.35 11.87
N ALA A 66 -40.77 -6.31 11.06
CA ALA A 66 -41.81 -5.73 10.21
C ALA A 66 -42.21 -6.67 9.06
N GLU A 67 -41.27 -7.42 8.47
CA GLU A 67 -41.58 -8.43 7.45
C GLU A 67 -42.39 -9.59 8.03
N ASN A 68 -42.05 -10.03 9.25
CA ASN A 68 -42.83 -11.06 9.93
C ASN A 68 -44.22 -10.55 10.34
N LEU A 69 -44.32 -9.29 10.77
CA LEU A 69 -45.61 -8.64 11.06
C LEU A 69 -46.47 -8.48 9.80
N ARG A 70 -45.85 -8.18 8.65
CA ARG A 70 -46.54 -8.10 7.35
C ARG A 70 -47.14 -9.43 6.92
N LYS A 71 -46.48 -10.56 7.23
CA LYS A 71 -46.98 -11.92 6.90
C LYS A 71 -48.24 -12.30 7.69
N VAL A 72 -48.39 -11.80 8.91
CA VAL A 72 -49.52 -12.14 9.81
C VAL A 72 -50.64 -11.10 9.79
N THR A 73 -50.37 -9.89 9.30
CA THR A 73 -51.35 -8.81 9.18
C THR A 73 -52.28 -9.04 7.99
N THR A 74 -53.59 -9.05 8.22
CA THR A 74 -54.61 -9.24 7.17
C THR A 74 -55.42 -7.98 6.86
N ASP A 75 -55.38 -6.97 7.73
CA ASP A 75 -56.16 -5.75 7.57
C ASP A 75 -55.46 -4.72 6.67
N LYS A 76 -56.24 -4.09 5.79
CA LYS A 76 -55.72 -3.22 4.71
C LYS A 76 -55.01 -1.95 5.21
N LYS A 77 -55.41 -1.42 6.37
CA LYS A 77 -54.83 -0.18 6.94
C LYS A 77 -53.52 -0.44 7.67
N SER A 78 -53.44 -1.52 8.46
CA SER A 78 -52.22 -1.97 9.13
C SER A 78 -51.19 -2.45 8.12
N LEU A 79 -51.61 -3.14 7.06
CA LEU A 79 -50.69 -3.59 6.01
C LEU A 79 -49.99 -2.40 5.33
N ALA A 80 -50.72 -1.32 5.04
CA ALA A 80 -50.14 -0.07 4.53
C ALA A 80 -49.19 0.62 5.53
N TYR A 81 -49.49 0.54 6.84
CA TYR A 81 -48.60 1.05 7.89
C TYR A 81 -47.30 0.24 7.98
N VAL A 82 -47.39 -1.09 7.94
CA VAL A 82 -46.22 -1.98 7.95
C VAL A 82 -45.38 -1.82 6.68
N ASP A 83 -45.99 -1.64 5.51
CA ASP A 83 -45.28 -1.35 4.27
C ASP A 83 -44.55 0.01 4.33
N ASN A 84 -45.13 1.01 5.00
CA ASN A 84 -44.46 2.30 5.23
C ASN A 84 -43.23 2.13 6.14
N ILE A 85 -43.34 1.31 7.20
CA ILE A 85 -42.22 0.96 8.08
C ILE A 85 -41.13 0.24 7.29
N LEU A 86 -41.47 -0.76 6.48
CA LEU A 86 -40.51 -1.48 5.65
C LEU A 86 -39.79 -0.56 4.67
N LYS A 87 -40.53 0.35 4.01
CA LYS A 87 -39.94 1.31 3.08
C LYS A 87 -38.98 2.27 3.78
N LYS A 88 -39.35 2.78 4.96
CA LYS A 88 -38.48 3.65 5.77
C LYS A 88 -37.24 2.91 6.28
N SER A 89 -37.43 1.69 6.78
CA SER A 89 -36.34 0.86 7.29
C SER A 89 -35.35 0.47 6.17
N ASN A 90 -35.85 0.14 4.98
CA ASN A 90 -35.01 -0.18 3.82
C ASN A 90 -34.20 1.04 3.35
N LYS A 91 -34.82 2.22 3.28
CA LYS A 91 -34.12 3.46 2.93
C LYS A 91 -33.03 3.81 3.95
N LYS A 92 -33.33 3.66 5.24
CA LYS A 92 -32.37 3.91 6.32
C LYS A 92 -31.21 2.91 6.28
N LEU A 93 -31.47 1.66 5.91
CA LEU A 93 -30.45 0.63 5.73
C LEU A 93 -29.50 0.99 4.58
N GLU A 94 -30.04 1.45 3.44
CA GLU A 94 -29.25 1.95 2.30
C GLU A 94 -28.36 3.15 2.69
N GLU A 95 -28.93 4.13 3.42
CA GLU A 95 -28.18 5.30 3.92
C GLU A 95 -27.05 4.89 4.88
N LEU A 96 -27.31 3.94 5.79
CA LEU A 96 -26.29 3.44 6.72
C LEU A 96 -25.20 2.63 6.00
N HIS A 97 -25.55 1.84 4.99
CA HIS A 97 -24.58 1.14 4.16
C HIS A 97 -23.72 2.11 3.35
N HIS A 98 -24.33 3.15 2.76
CA HIS A 98 -23.60 4.18 2.03
C HIS A 98 -22.62 4.92 2.94
N LYS A 99 -23.05 5.30 4.15
CA LYS A 99 -22.19 5.97 5.13
C LYS A 99 -21.06 5.07 5.66
N LEU A 100 -21.32 3.77 5.84
CA LEU A 100 -20.28 2.80 6.18
C LEU A 100 -19.27 2.65 5.05
N GLN A 101 -19.74 2.62 3.80
CA GLN A 101 -18.90 2.53 2.61
C GLN A 101 -18.05 3.79 2.42
N GLU A 102 -18.62 4.97 2.65
CA GLU A 102 -17.93 6.26 2.62
C GLU A 102 -16.83 6.33 3.70
N LEU A 103 -17.12 5.88 4.92
CA LEU A 103 -16.11 5.82 5.99
C LEU A 103 -15.03 4.77 5.71
N ASN A 104 -15.38 3.63 5.11
CA ASN A 104 -14.37 2.66 4.67
C ASN A 104 -13.52 3.24 3.53
N ALA A 105 -14.11 4.00 2.60
CA ALA A 105 -13.39 4.67 1.51
C ALA A 105 -12.43 5.76 2.03
N HIS A 106 -12.74 6.37 3.17
CA HIS A 106 -11.85 7.34 3.84
C HIS A 106 -10.74 6.67 4.70
N ILE A 107 -10.71 5.33 4.78
CA ILE A 107 -9.73 4.55 5.58
C ILE A 107 -8.82 3.67 4.69
N VAL A 108 -9.12 3.48 3.40
CA VAL A 108 -8.24 2.70 2.49
C VAL A 108 -6.90 3.42 2.17
N VAL A 109 -6.63 4.58 2.76
CA VAL A 109 -5.31 5.24 2.72
C VAL A 109 -4.49 5.01 4.01
N SER A 110 -5.03 4.31 5.02
CA SER A 110 -4.30 3.98 6.25
C SER A 110 -4.62 2.56 6.71
N ASP A 111 -3.90 1.57 6.17
CA ASP A 111 -3.86 0.21 6.71
C ASP A 111 -3.15 0.21 8.08
N PRO A 112 -3.77 -0.27 9.18
CA PRO A 112 -3.06 -0.62 10.39
C PRO A 112 -2.81 -2.13 10.43
N GLU A 113 -1.53 -2.47 10.39
CA GLU A 113 -0.83 -3.45 11.23
C GLU A 113 -1.57 -4.74 11.66
N ASP A 114 -0.95 -5.86 11.24
CA ASP A 114 -0.79 -7.12 11.95
C ASP A 114 -1.68 -7.37 13.19
N VAL A 115 -2.66 -8.27 13.03
CA VAL A 115 -3.15 -9.11 14.13
C VAL A 115 -2.78 -10.55 13.82
N THR A 116 -1.52 -10.88 14.10
CA THR A 116 -1.07 -12.25 14.33
C THR A 116 -1.63 -12.76 15.65
N ASP A 117 -2.50 -13.77 15.61
CA ASP A 117 -2.67 -14.68 16.73
C ASP A 117 -2.81 -16.11 16.20
N CYS A 118 -1.71 -16.87 16.28
CA CYS A 118 -1.68 -18.32 16.53
C CYS A 118 -0.21 -18.77 16.79
N PRO A 119 0.00 -19.77 17.66
CA PRO A 119 1.22 -19.89 18.47
C PRO A 119 2.44 -20.50 17.76
N ARG A 120 3.62 -20.03 18.23
CA ARG A 120 4.98 -20.44 17.88
C ARG A 120 5.17 -21.94 17.67
N THR A 121 5.78 -22.29 16.54
CA THR A 121 6.81 -23.33 16.47
C THR A 121 8.05 -22.74 15.79
N PRO A 122 9.28 -23.03 16.27
CA PRO A 122 10.48 -22.34 15.80
C PRO A 122 11.19 -23.06 14.66
N GLU A 123 11.88 -22.24 13.86
CA GLU A 123 13.01 -22.52 12.95
C GLU A 123 12.72 -22.90 11.48
N THR A 124 12.81 -21.90 10.58
CA THR A 124 13.71 -21.88 9.40
C THR A 124 13.69 -20.50 8.70
N PRO A 125 14.81 -20.02 8.12
CA PRO A 125 14.98 -18.61 7.74
C PRO A 125 14.48 -18.27 6.31
N ASN A 126 13.60 -17.27 6.27
CA ASN A 126 13.40 -16.21 5.28
C ASN A 126 13.94 -16.39 3.85
N SER A 127 13.01 -16.48 2.88
CA SER A 127 13.08 -15.73 1.62
C SER A 127 11.77 -15.87 0.83
N ASP A 128 10.68 -15.34 1.38
CA ASP A 128 9.44 -15.19 0.58
C ASP A 128 9.19 -13.72 0.30
N SER A 129 9.56 -13.36 -0.94
CA SER A 129 9.04 -12.24 -1.70
C SER A 129 7.58 -12.00 -1.37
N ARG A 130 7.28 -10.85 -0.77
CA ARG A 130 5.91 -10.34 -0.67
C ARG A 130 5.48 -9.96 -2.08
N CYS A 131 5.06 -10.96 -2.86
CA CYS A 131 4.49 -10.78 -4.18
C CYS A 131 3.24 -9.90 -4.07
N SER A 132 3.06 -9.04 -5.07
CA SER A 132 1.96 -8.10 -5.26
C SER A 132 0.59 -8.60 -4.81
N ALA A 133 -0.21 -7.74 -4.17
CA ALA A 133 -1.56 -8.08 -3.73
C ALA A 133 -2.46 -8.56 -4.89
N GLY A 134 -2.20 -8.11 -6.13
CA GLY A 134 -2.87 -8.58 -7.35
C GLY A 134 -2.55 -10.04 -7.69
N ASN A 135 -1.27 -10.42 -7.62
CA ASN A 135 -0.82 -11.80 -7.82
C ASN A 135 -1.33 -12.72 -6.70
N ASN A 136 -1.37 -12.24 -5.46
CA ASN A 136 -1.96 -12.98 -4.34
C ASN A 136 -3.46 -13.23 -4.53
N ARG A 137 -4.21 -12.24 -5.03
CA ARG A 137 -5.65 -12.40 -5.30
C ARG A 137 -5.90 -13.39 -6.42
N LEU A 138 -5.13 -13.34 -7.51
CA LEU A 138 -5.26 -14.26 -8.63
C LEU A 138 -4.92 -15.70 -8.20
N MET A 139 -3.84 -15.88 -7.44
CA MET A 139 -3.45 -17.17 -6.83
C MET A 139 -4.52 -17.69 -5.86
N ALA A 140 -5.11 -16.82 -5.04
CA ALA A 140 -6.20 -17.19 -4.13
C ALA A 140 -7.46 -17.63 -4.88
N LEU A 141 -7.85 -16.92 -5.94
CA LEU A 141 -8.97 -17.28 -6.80
C LEU A 141 -8.74 -18.62 -7.52
N GLN A 142 -7.51 -18.86 -8.00
CA GLN A 142 -7.13 -20.15 -8.59
C GLN A 142 -7.21 -21.29 -7.58
N LYS A 143 -6.75 -21.08 -6.34
CA LYS A 143 -6.88 -22.08 -5.27
C LYS A 143 -8.35 -22.34 -4.93
N GLN A 144 -9.18 -21.31 -4.85
CA GLN A 144 -10.61 -21.44 -4.61
C GLN A 144 -11.32 -22.20 -5.75
N LEU A 145 -10.90 -21.97 -6.99
CA LEU A 145 -11.40 -22.69 -8.16
C LEU A 145 -11.10 -24.20 -8.07
N ASP A 146 -9.88 -24.58 -7.67
CA ASP A 146 -9.51 -26.00 -7.49
C ASP A 146 -10.35 -26.69 -6.40
N ILE A 147 -10.62 -25.98 -5.30
CA ILE A 147 -11.48 -26.47 -4.22
C ILE A 147 -12.90 -26.72 -4.75
N GLU A 148 -13.51 -25.73 -5.40
CA GLU A 148 -14.88 -25.86 -5.92
C GLU A 148 -14.98 -26.92 -7.03
N LEU A 149 -13.93 -27.11 -7.83
CA LEU A 149 -13.85 -28.22 -8.80
C LEU A 149 -13.85 -29.59 -8.10
N LYS A 150 -13.11 -29.74 -7.00
CA LYS A 150 -13.14 -30.97 -6.18
C LYS A 150 -14.50 -31.20 -5.54
N VAL A 151 -15.15 -30.14 -5.05
CA VAL A 151 -16.51 -30.21 -4.49
C VAL A 151 -17.51 -30.64 -5.57
N LYS A 152 -17.45 -30.03 -6.76
CA LYS A 152 -18.27 -30.41 -7.92
C LYS A 152 -18.09 -31.89 -8.27
N GLN A 153 -16.84 -32.37 -8.36
CA GLN A 153 -16.55 -33.77 -8.64
C GLN A 153 -17.08 -34.71 -7.54
N GLY A 154 -16.95 -34.31 -6.27
CA GLY A 154 -17.51 -35.06 -5.13
C GLY A 154 -19.03 -35.18 -5.20
N ALA A 155 -19.73 -34.10 -5.57
CA ALA A 155 -21.17 -34.09 -5.77
C ALA A 155 -21.60 -34.98 -6.95
N GLU A 156 -20.85 -34.97 -8.06
CA GLU A 156 -21.10 -35.84 -9.22
C GLU A 156 -20.95 -37.33 -8.85
N ASN A 157 -19.91 -37.68 -8.10
CA ASN A 157 -19.70 -39.05 -7.61
C ASN A 157 -20.84 -39.48 -6.67
N MET A 158 -21.31 -38.59 -5.79
CA MET A 158 -22.48 -38.86 -4.93
C MET A 158 -23.75 -39.11 -5.76
N ILE A 159 -24.03 -38.28 -6.77
CA ILE A 159 -25.18 -38.47 -7.68
C ILE A 159 -25.08 -39.82 -8.39
N GLN A 160 -23.87 -40.23 -8.81
CA GLN A 160 -23.64 -41.52 -9.46
C GLN A 160 -23.88 -42.72 -8.52
N MET A 161 -23.55 -42.60 -7.23
CA MET A 161 -23.84 -43.65 -6.25
C MET A 161 -25.35 -43.78 -5.97
N TYR A 162 -26.05 -42.64 -5.86
CA TYR A 162 -27.47 -42.63 -5.47
C TYR A 162 -28.44 -42.69 -6.67
N SER A 163 -27.96 -42.73 -7.91
CA SER A 163 -28.82 -42.82 -9.10
C SER A 163 -29.48 -44.19 -9.27
N ASN A 164 -28.88 -45.25 -8.70
CA ASN A 164 -29.42 -46.62 -8.72
C ASN A 164 -29.91 -47.07 -7.33
N GLY A 165 -29.96 -46.17 -6.34
CA GLY A 165 -30.24 -46.47 -4.93
C GLY A 165 -31.72 -46.61 -4.56
N SER A 166 -31.98 -47.20 -3.40
CA SER A 166 -33.31 -47.43 -2.83
C SER A 166 -34.05 -46.12 -2.55
N SER A 167 -35.37 -46.16 -2.34
CA SER A 167 -36.22 -44.98 -2.05
C SER A 167 -35.77 -44.15 -0.84
N LYS A 168 -34.95 -44.71 0.06
CA LYS A 168 -34.31 -44.02 1.19
C LYS A 168 -33.24 -43.00 0.76
N ASP A 169 -32.59 -43.21 -0.38
CA ASP A 169 -31.47 -42.38 -0.86
C ASP A 169 -31.92 -41.15 -1.66
N ARG A 170 -33.22 -41.04 -1.95
CA ARG A 170 -33.79 -39.96 -2.75
C ARG A 170 -33.55 -38.57 -2.16
N LYS A 171 -33.49 -38.45 -0.83
CA LYS A 171 -33.14 -37.18 -0.15
C LYS A 171 -31.66 -36.83 -0.35
N LEU A 172 -30.76 -37.80 -0.20
CA LEU A 172 -29.32 -37.60 -0.40
C LEU A 172 -29.00 -37.23 -1.85
N HIS A 173 -29.69 -37.87 -2.80
CA HIS A 173 -29.61 -37.51 -4.23
C HIS A 173 -30.01 -36.05 -4.48
N GLY A 174 -31.10 -35.58 -3.86
CA GLY A 174 -31.53 -34.19 -3.96
C GLY A 174 -30.51 -33.19 -3.39
N THR A 175 -29.91 -33.51 -2.23
CA THR A 175 -28.83 -32.68 -1.65
C THR A 175 -27.60 -32.66 -2.55
N ALA A 176 -27.21 -33.79 -3.13
CA ALA A 176 -26.09 -33.89 -4.05
C ALA A 176 -26.32 -33.05 -5.33
N GLN A 177 -27.54 -33.07 -5.88
CA GLN A 177 -27.92 -32.21 -7.01
C GLN A 177 -27.83 -30.72 -6.67
N GLN A 178 -28.29 -30.32 -5.48
CA GLN A 178 -28.20 -28.94 -5.02
C GLN A 178 -26.74 -28.48 -4.87
N LEU A 179 -25.89 -29.30 -4.26
CA LEU A 179 -24.45 -29.03 -4.13
C LEU A 179 -23.76 -28.94 -5.49
N LEU A 180 -24.15 -29.78 -6.45
CA LEU A 180 -23.63 -29.70 -7.81
C LEU A 180 -24.02 -28.38 -8.50
N GLN A 181 -25.26 -27.93 -8.34
CA GLN A 181 -25.71 -26.67 -8.93
C GLN A 181 -25.03 -25.46 -8.29
N ASP A 182 -24.86 -25.48 -6.96
CA ASP A 182 -24.17 -24.43 -6.21
C ASP A 182 -22.68 -24.35 -6.61
N SER A 183 -21.96 -25.48 -6.62
CA SER A 183 -20.56 -25.54 -7.04
C SER A 183 -20.36 -25.10 -8.50
N LYS A 184 -21.24 -25.50 -9.44
CA LYS A 184 -21.20 -24.99 -10.83
C LYS A 184 -21.34 -23.48 -10.91
N THR A 185 -22.26 -22.91 -10.14
CA THR A 185 -22.48 -21.45 -10.11
C THR A 185 -21.26 -20.74 -9.53
N LYS A 186 -20.70 -21.25 -8.43
CA LYS A 186 -19.48 -20.70 -7.80
C LYS A 186 -18.27 -20.77 -8.72
N ILE A 187 -18.08 -21.88 -9.42
CA ILE A 187 -17.01 -22.04 -10.43
C ILE A 187 -17.11 -20.95 -11.50
N GLU A 188 -18.31 -20.68 -12.01
CA GLU A 188 -18.51 -19.66 -13.04
C GLU A 188 -18.19 -18.25 -12.52
N VAL A 189 -18.65 -17.93 -11.30
CA VAL A 189 -18.33 -16.65 -10.65
C VAL A 189 -16.82 -16.49 -10.46
N ILE A 190 -16.13 -17.52 -9.96
CA ILE A 190 -14.68 -17.48 -9.74
C ILE A 190 -13.94 -17.34 -11.09
N ARG A 191 -14.36 -18.07 -12.12
CA ARG A 191 -13.78 -17.93 -13.48
C ARG A 191 -13.96 -16.53 -14.04
N MET A 192 -15.16 -15.96 -13.91
CA MET A 192 -15.43 -14.58 -14.33
C MET A 192 -14.55 -13.59 -13.57
N GLN A 193 -14.34 -13.78 -12.26
CA GLN A 193 -13.44 -12.94 -11.46
C GLN A 193 -11.97 -13.07 -11.88
N ILE A 194 -11.51 -14.27 -12.24
CA ILE A 194 -10.15 -14.48 -12.78
C ILE A 194 -9.99 -13.76 -14.12
N LEU A 195 -10.93 -13.96 -15.04
CA LEU A 195 -10.89 -13.30 -16.36
C LEU A 195 -10.87 -11.77 -16.22
N GLN A 196 -11.70 -11.24 -15.32
CA GLN A 196 -11.74 -9.81 -15.03
C GLN A 196 -10.41 -9.32 -14.44
N ALA A 197 -9.83 -10.04 -13.46
CA ALA A 197 -8.55 -9.66 -12.84
C ALA A 197 -7.38 -9.66 -13.84
N VAL A 198 -7.35 -10.64 -14.74
CA VAL A 198 -6.35 -10.71 -15.82
C VAL A 198 -6.51 -9.53 -16.78
N GLN A 199 -7.75 -9.25 -17.23
CA GLN A 199 -8.02 -8.15 -18.14
C GLN A 199 -7.68 -6.78 -17.53
N THR A 200 -7.98 -6.57 -16.24
CA THR A 200 -7.59 -5.33 -15.56
C THR A 200 -6.08 -5.17 -15.44
N ASN A 201 -5.34 -6.27 -15.25
CA ASN A 201 -3.87 -6.22 -15.24
C ASN A 201 -3.30 -5.89 -16.63
N GLU A 202 -3.86 -6.43 -17.72
CA GLU A 202 -3.37 -6.09 -19.07
C GLU A 202 -3.65 -4.63 -19.42
N LEU A 203 -4.83 -4.11 -19.07
CA LEU A 203 -5.15 -2.69 -19.28
C LEU A 203 -4.27 -1.74 -18.44
N ALA A 204 -3.79 -2.20 -17.29
CA ALA A 204 -2.83 -1.49 -16.46
C ALA A 204 -1.46 -1.32 -17.11
N PHE A 205 -1.01 -2.32 -17.87
CA PHE A 205 0.25 -2.25 -18.59
C PHE A 205 0.16 -1.54 -19.94
N ASP A 206 -1.03 -1.45 -20.54
CA ASP A 206 -1.21 -0.78 -21.83
C ASP A 206 -1.48 0.73 -21.67
N ASN A 207 -1.92 1.20 -20.48
CA ASN A 207 -2.25 2.62 -20.25
C ASN A 207 -1.87 3.16 -18.85
N GLY A 208 -1.03 2.44 -18.09
CA GLY A 208 -0.68 2.82 -16.73
C GLY A 208 0.42 3.88 -16.67
N THR A 209 0.34 4.76 -15.67
CA THR A 209 1.43 5.66 -15.29
C THR A 209 1.99 5.25 -13.93
N LEU A 210 3.30 5.02 -13.85
CA LEU A 210 3.99 4.68 -12.62
C LEU A 210 4.71 5.92 -12.07
N GLU A 211 4.41 6.31 -10.84
CA GLU A 211 5.19 7.32 -10.14
C GLU A 211 6.29 6.64 -9.32
N VAL A 212 7.54 6.96 -9.62
CA VAL A 212 8.72 6.44 -8.90
C VAL A 212 9.41 7.61 -8.19
N ARG A 213 9.52 7.52 -6.87
CA ARG A 213 10.25 8.48 -6.04
C ARG A 213 11.54 7.85 -5.54
N LEU A 214 12.67 8.42 -5.94
CA LEU A 214 13.99 8.03 -5.44
C LEU A 214 14.40 8.98 -4.31
N MET A 215 14.49 8.44 -3.09
CA MET A 215 14.87 9.19 -1.90
C MET A 215 16.39 9.34 -1.81
N GLY A 216 17.12 8.24 -1.89
CA GLY A 216 18.57 8.23 -1.73
C GLY A 216 19.16 6.82 -1.75
N CYS A 217 20.46 6.72 -1.50
CA CYS A 217 21.15 5.44 -1.45
C CYS A 217 22.28 5.44 -0.41
N GLN A 218 22.68 4.25 0.03
CA GLN A 218 23.71 4.01 1.04
C GLN A 218 24.54 2.78 0.67
N ASP A 219 25.71 2.64 1.32
CA ASP A 219 26.60 1.48 1.22
C ASP A 219 27.03 1.10 -0.22
N ILE A 220 27.10 2.08 -1.10
CA ILE A 220 27.45 1.91 -2.51
C ILE A 220 28.91 1.49 -2.66
N LEU A 221 29.20 0.62 -3.63
CA LEU A 221 30.57 0.18 -3.93
C LEU A 221 31.49 1.38 -4.26
N GLU A 222 32.48 1.62 -3.40
CA GLU A 222 33.48 2.67 -3.60
C GLU A 222 34.64 2.20 -4.50
N ASN A 223 35.09 0.95 -4.32
CA ASN A 223 36.21 0.38 -5.07
C ASN A 223 35.69 -0.51 -6.21
N VAL A 224 35.52 0.08 -7.40
CA VAL A 224 35.08 -0.66 -8.59
C VAL A 224 36.27 -1.40 -9.23
N PRO A 225 36.29 -2.75 -9.25
CA PRO A 225 37.41 -3.50 -9.81
C PRO A 225 37.64 -3.20 -11.29
N GLY A 226 38.91 -3.13 -11.71
CA GLY A 226 39.29 -2.90 -13.11
C GLY A 226 39.18 -1.45 -13.59
N ARG A 227 38.80 -0.51 -12.72
CA ARG A 227 38.78 0.93 -13.03
C ARG A 227 39.86 1.66 -12.23
N SER A 228 40.43 2.72 -12.81
CA SER A 228 41.44 3.54 -12.13
C SER A 228 41.30 5.01 -12.52
N LYS A 229 41.79 5.90 -11.65
CA LYS A 229 41.83 7.36 -11.84
C LYS A 229 42.55 7.80 -13.13
N ALA A 230 43.35 6.94 -13.73
CA ALA A 230 44.13 7.25 -14.94
C ALA A 230 43.33 7.13 -16.24
N THR A 231 42.10 6.56 -16.21
CA THR A 231 41.28 6.33 -17.40
C THR A 231 40.07 7.27 -17.41
N SER A 232 39.99 8.16 -18.40
CA SER A 232 38.84 9.05 -18.59
C SER A 232 37.63 8.29 -19.16
N PHE A 233 36.48 8.34 -18.47
CA PHE A 233 35.22 7.75 -18.93
C PHE A 233 34.20 8.86 -19.28
N ALA A 234 33.40 8.62 -20.33
CA ALA A 234 32.26 9.47 -20.66
C ALA A 234 31.10 9.15 -19.72
N LEU A 235 30.67 10.14 -18.91
CA LEU A 235 29.50 10.02 -18.04
C LEU A 235 28.20 10.20 -18.86
N PRO A 236 27.05 9.63 -18.41
CA PRO A 236 25.75 9.95 -18.99
C PRO A 236 25.47 11.44 -18.83
N GLY A 237 25.59 12.17 -19.94
CA GLY A 237 25.40 13.61 -19.95
C GLY A 237 23.95 13.94 -20.21
N TRP A 238 23.12 14.06 -19.17
CA TRP A 238 21.88 14.86 -19.10
C TRP A 238 21.56 15.19 -17.63
N SER A 239 22.08 16.33 -17.14
CA SER A 239 21.70 16.85 -15.82
C SER A 239 20.52 17.83 -15.96
N PRO A 240 19.41 17.68 -15.21
CA PRO A 240 18.27 18.61 -15.27
C PRO A 240 18.60 20.05 -14.82
N SER A 241 19.71 20.24 -14.10
CA SER A 241 20.09 21.50 -13.46
C SER A 241 21.10 22.35 -14.23
N GLU A 242 21.58 21.92 -15.40
CA GLU A 242 22.52 22.70 -16.19
C GLU A 242 21.92 23.11 -17.54
N THR A 243 21.46 24.36 -17.60
CA THR A 243 21.08 25.04 -18.82
C THR A 243 22.29 25.17 -19.75
N ARG A 244 22.63 24.16 -20.57
CA ARG A 244 23.40 24.38 -21.81
C ARG A 244 23.50 23.20 -22.78
N SER A 245 22.92 23.47 -23.96
CA SER A 245 23.45 23.25 -25.31
C SER A 245 23.91 21.85 -25.69
N SER A 246 23.00 21.16 -26.38
CA SER A 246 23.32 20.13 -27.36
C SER A 246 24.17 20.70 -28.51
N PHE A 247 25.03 19.83 -29.04
CA PHE A 247 25.32 19.63 -30.46
C PHE A 247 26.45 20.45 -31.14
N MET A 248 27.23 19.69 -31.93
CA MET A 248 28.35 20.03 -32.85
C MET A 248 29.72 20.35 -32.22
N SER A 249 30.86 19.88 -32.71
CA SER A 249 31.19 19.02 -33.85
C SER A 249 32.67 18.59 -33.76
N ARG A 250 33.00 17.54 -34.51
CA ARG A 250 34.32 16.90 -34.67
C ARG A 250 35.29 17.86 -35.37
N THR A 251 36.56 17.95 -34.96
CA THR A 251 37.73 18.19 -35.87
C THR A 251 39.05 17.88 -35.16
N SER A 252 40.06 17.51 -35.96
CA SER A 252 41.35 16.94 -35.59
C SER A 252 42.47 17.96 -35.31
N LYS A 253 43.56 17.45 -34.72
CA LYS A 253 45.01 17.80 -34.84
C LYS A 253 45.64 18.91 -33.96
N SER A 254 46.57 18.43 -33.12
CA SER A 254 47.91 18.93 -32.75
C SER A 254 48.13 20.38 -32.30
N LYS A 255 48.69 20.59 -31.09
CA LYS A 255 50.11 20.93 -30.81
C LYS A 255 50.30 21.40 -29.36
N SER A 256 51.51 21.12 -28.86
CA SER A 256 52.13 21.52 -27.59
C SER A 256 52.01 23.02 -27.24
N GLY A 257 51.85 23.34 -25.95
CA GLY A 257 51.96 24.70 -25.41
C GLY A 257 51.71 24.75 -23.89
N SER A 258 52.73 25.18 -23.15
CA SER A 258 52.84 25.14 -21.69
C SER A 258 52.08 26.27 -20.97
N SER A 259 51.57 25.95 -19.77
CA SER A 259 51.45 26.80 -18.57
C SER A 259 50.47 27.99 -18.58
N ARG A 260 49.29 27.79 -17.98
CA ARG A 260 48.94 28.27 -16.62
C ARG A 260 47.42 28.29 -16.39
N ASN A 261 47.05 27.80 -15.20
CA ASN A 261 45.78 28.05 -14.49
C ASN A 261 44.49 27.50 -15.13
N LEU A 262 44.25 26.21 -14.91
CA LEU A 262 42.89 25.67 -14.80
C LEU A 262 42.92 24.44 -13.90
N LEU A 263 43.39 24.62 -12.67
CA LEU A 263 42.89 23.84 -11.55
C LEU A 263 41.45 24.33 -11.32
N LYS A 264 40.53 23.97 -12.23
CA LYS A 264 39.16 23.74 -11.80
C LYS A 264 39.31 22.59 -10.83
N THR A 265 39.16 22.92 -9.55
CA THR A 265 38.98 21.98 -8.45
C THR A 265 38.42 20.68 -9.00
N ASP A 266 39.30 19.68 -9.06
CA ASP A 266 38.95 18.29 -9.30
C ASP A 266 38.26 17.83 -8.00
N ASP A 267 37.13 18.47 -7.70
CA ASP A 267 36.17 18.03 -6.71
C ASP A 267 35.63 16.73 -7.31
N LEU A 268 36.36 15.65 -7.04
CA LEU A 268 35.85 14.28 -6.97
C LEU A 268 34.73 14.30 -5.94
N SER A 269 33.63 14.92 -6.35
CA SER A 269 32.46 15.08 -5.54
C SER A 269 32.05 13.64 -5.30
N ASN A 270 31.97 13.21 -4.05
CA ASN A 270 31.39 11.90 -3.69
C ASN A 270 29.87 11.91 -3.93
N ASP A 271 29.50 12.48 -5.06
CA ASP A 271 28.19 12.68 -5.59
C ASP A 271 27.84 11.48 -6.43
N VAL A 272 26.62 11.05 -6.24
CA VAL A 272 26.00 9.97 -6.97
C VAL A 272 24.76 10.48 -7.69
N CYS A 273 24.44 9.85 -8.81
CA CYS A 273 23.14 9.98 -9.46
C CYS A 273 22.57 8.60 -9.77
N ALA A 274 21.24 8.52 -9.82
CA ALA A 274 20.51 7.36 -10.27
C ALA A 274 19.86 7.66 -11.61
N VAL A 275 19.94 6.71 -12.53
CA VAL A 275 19.33 6.75 -13.85
C VAL A 275 18.29 5.64 -13.91
N LEU A 276 17.05 6.01 -14.24
CA LEU A 276 15.93 5.10 -14.43
C LEU A 276 15.81 4.77 -15.91
N LYS A 277 15.67 3.49 -16.25
CA LYS A 277 15.41 3.04 -17.61
C LYS A 277 14.23 2.08 -17.66
N LEU A 278 13.33 2.32 -18.60
CA LEU A 278 12.29 1.37 -19.00
C LEU A 278 12.68 0.77 -20.35
N ASP A 279 12.68 -0.57 -20.45
CA ASP A 279 13.07 -1.30 -21.66
C ASP A 279 14.40 -0.80 -22.27
N ASN A 280 15.39 -0.54 -21.41
CA ASN A 280 16.71 0.01 -21.75
C ASN A 280 16.70 1.43 -22.34
N THR A 281 15.58 2.14 -22.28
CA THR A 281 15.45 3.56 -22.64
C THR A 281 15.49 4.41 -21.37
N VAL A 282 16.35 5.43 -21.33
CA VAL A 282 16.45 6.33 -20.17
C VAL A 282 15.19 7.18 -20.08
N VAL A 283 14.48 7.05 -18.96
CA VAL A 283 13.21 7.75 -18.69
C VAL A 283 13.36 8.80 -17.59
N GLY A 284 14.41 8.73 -16.79
CA GLY A 284 14.68 9.70 -15.73
C GLY A 284 16.10 9.64 -15.22
N GLN A 285 16.60 10.77 -14.70
CA GLN A 285 17.90 10.87 -14.07
C GLN A 285 17.81 11.83 -12.88
N THR A 286 18.39 11.43 -11.74
CA THR A 286 18.45 12.29 -10.56
C THR A 286 19.58 13.31 -10.64
N SER A 287 19.48 14.37 -9.84
CA SER A 287 20.58 15.31 -9.66
C SER A 287 21.78 14.66 -8.96
N TRP A 288 22.99 15.07 -9.33
CA TRP A 288 24.22 14.70 -8.62
C TRP A 288 24.20 15.25 -7.20
N LYS A 289 24.28 14.36 -6.20
CA LYS A 289 24.31 14.73 -4.79
C LYS A 289 25.13 13.74 -3.96
N PRO A 290 25.70 14.15 -2.81
CA PRO A 290 26.41 13.23 -1.93
C PRO A 290 25.55 12.07 -1.46
N ILE A 291 26.18 10.92 -1.17
CA ILE A 291 25.50 9.73 -0.64
C ILE A 291 24.78 10.04 0.68
N SER A 292 23.50 9.69 0.76
CA SER A 292 22.61 9.86 1.90
C SER A 292 21.33 9.05 1.64
N ASN A 293 20.60 8.69 2.71
CA ASN A 293 19.28 8.07 2.59
C ASN A 293 18.22 8.99 1.98
N GLN A 294 18.44 10.30 1.99
CA GLN A 294 17.54 11.32 1.44
C GLN A 294 18.32 12.29 0.54
N SER A 295 19.25 11.76 -0.27
CA SER A 295 20.03 12.58 -1.19
C SER A 295 19.12 13.32 -2.15
N TRP A 296 18.31 12.62 -2.93
CA TRP A 296 17.63 13.20 -4.08
C TRP A 296 16.25 13.73 -3.73
N ASP A 297 15.43 12.86 -3.12
CA ASP A 297 13.99 13.04 -2.92
C ASP A 297 13.26 13.50 -4.20
N GLN A 298 13.53 12.83 -5.32
CA GLN A 298 13.01 13.20 -6.64
C GLN A 298 11.98 12.20 -7.14
N LYS A 299 10.91 12.72 -7.74
CA LYS A 299 9.77 11.97 -8.28
C LYS A 299 9.84 11.97 -9.80
N PHE A 300 9.55 10.82 -10.40
CA PHE A 300 9.50 10.59 -11.83
C PHE A 300 8.18 9.93 -12.19
N THR A 301 7.51 10.43 -13.21
CA THR A 301 6.30 9.81 -13.76
C THR A 301 6.69 9.07 -15.02
N LEU A 302 6.45 7.76 -15.05
CA LEU A 302 6.85 6.87 -16.12
C LEU A 302 5.61 6.30 -16.80
N GLU A 303 5.49 6.47 -18.11
CA GLU A 303 4.43 5.83 -18.90
C GLU A 303 4.82 4.38 -19.15
N LEU A 304 3.96 3.44 -18.71
CA LEU A 304 4.15 2.02 -18.94
C LEU A 304 3.59 1.70 -20.33
N ASP A 305 4.41 1.85 -21.39
CA ASP A 305 4.05 1.41 -22.75
C ASP A 305 4.42 -0.06 -22.91
N ARG A 306 3.69 -0.95 -22.23
CA ARG A 306 3.97 -2.40 -22.17
C ARG A 306 5.30 -2.77 -21.53
N SER A 307 6.02 -1.81 -20.97
CA SER A 307 7.25 -2.06 -20.22
C SER A 307 6.98 -2.94 -19.00
N ARG A 308 7.81 -3.97 -18.82
CA ARG A 308 7.66 -4.95 -17.74
C ARG A 308 8.75 -4.85 -16.68
N GLU A 309 9.81 -4.15 -16.99
CA GLU A 309 11.01 -4.09 -16.16
C GLU A 309 11.51 -2.65 -16.07
N LEU A 310 11.81 -2.23 -14.84
CA LEU A 310 12.46 -0.97 -14.53
C LEU A 310 13.88 -1.24 -14.06
N GLU A 311 14.86 -0.69 -14.78
CA GLU A 311 16.26 -0.69 -14.38
C GLU A 311 16.59 0.62 -13.65
N ILE A 312 17.18 0.52 -12.47
CA ILE A 312 17.73 1.65 -11.73
C ILE A 312 19.24 1.47 -11.63
N SER A 313 19.97 2.36 -12.30
CA SER A 313 21.44 2.34 -12.38
C SER A 313 22.03 3.51 -11.61
N VAL A 314 22.93 3.25 -10.66
CA VAL A 314 23.60 4.28 -9.83
C VAL A 314 25.02 4.53 -10.35
N TYR A 315 25.36 5.81 -10.53
CA TYR A 315 26.64 6.27 -11.04
C TYR A 315 27.34 7.19 -10.05
N TRP A 316 28.66 7.07 -9.96
CA TRP A 316 29.51 8.08 -9.35
C TRP A 316 29.84 9.20 -10.34
N ARG A 317 30.00 10.43 -9.82
CA ARG A 317 30.42 11.62 -10.59
C ARG A 317 31.93 11.65 -10.87
N ASP A 318 32.55 10.50 -11.02
CA ASP A 318 33.97 10.38 -11.26
C ASP A 318 34.31 9.15 -12.11
N TRP A 319 35.60 8.79 -12.15
CA TRP A 319 36.14 7.65 -12.89
C TRP A 319 35.52 6.29 -12.50
N ARG A 320 34.90 6.16 -11.32
CA ARG A 320 34.23 4.93 -10.88
C ARG A 320 33.02 4.61 -11.77
N SER A 321 32.34 5.65 -12.29
CA SER A 321 31.20 5.53 -13.20
C SER A 321 30.08 4.65 -12.59
N LEU A 322 29.40 3.83 -13.41
CA LEU A 322 28.37 2.89 -12.97
C LEU A 322 28.92 1.98 -11.86
N CYS A 323 28.28 2.00 -10.71
CA CYS A 323 28.73 1.25 -9.54
C CYS A 323 27.71 0.26 -9.01
N ALA A 324 26.42 0.45 -9.26
CA ALA A 324 25.38 -0.44 -8.77
C ALA A 324 24.13 -0.41 -9.67
N VAL A 325 23.41 -1.53 -9.77
CA VAL A 325 22.20 -1.67 -10.57
C VAL A 325 21.13 -2.47 -9.81
N LYS A 326 19.86 -2.15 -10.04
CA LYS A 326 18.73 -2.98 -9.63
C LYS A 326 17.69 -3.06 -10.75
N PHE A 327 17.13 -4.24 -10.94
CA PHE A 327 16.00 -4.48 -11.80
C PHE A 327 14.76 -4.77 -10.96
N LEU A 328 13.65 -4.14 -11.33
CA LEU A 328 12.35 -4.27 -10.68
C LEU A 328 11.33 -4.75 -11.70
N ARG A 329 10.55 -5.78 -11.35
CA ARG A 329 9.43 -6.22 -12.18
C ARG A 329 8.23 -5.34 -11.92
N LEU A 330 7.73 -4.69 -12.98
CA LEU A 330 6.62 -3.75 -12.86
C LEU A 330 5.29 -4.42 -12.53
N GLU A 331 5.18 -5.73 -12.82
CA GLU A 331 4.04 -6.56 -12.42
C GLU A 331 3.78 -6.57 -10.92
N ASP A 332 4.81 -6.33 -10.11
CA ASP A 332 4.67 -6.37 -8.67
C ASP A 332 3.99 -5.11 -8.10
N PHE A 333 3.99 -4.01 -8.86
CA PHE A 333 3.56 -2.68 -8.38
C PHE A 333 2.20 -2.24 -8.95
N LEU A 334 1.47 -3.12 -9.64
CA LEU A 334 0.18 -2.78 -10.27
C LEU A 334 -1.03 -2.74 -9.33
N ASP A 335 -0.84 -2.94 -8.03
CA ASP A 335 -1.93 -3.11 -7.05
C ASP A 335 -2.53 -1.79 -6.50
N ASN A 336 -2.21 -0.64 -7.10
CA ASN A 336 -2.64 0.71 -6.66
C ASN A 336 -2.26 1.08 -5.23
N GLN A 337 -1.28 0.38 -4.67
CA GLN A 337 -0.71 0.74 -3.40
C GLN A 337 0.59 1.53 -3.57
N ARG A 338 0.99 2.16 -2.48
CA ARG A 338 2.27 2.84 -2.35
C ARG A 338 3.28 1.87 -1.77
N HIS A 339 4.21 1.41 -2.59
CA HIS A 339 5.28 0.51 -2.15
C HIS A 339 6.52 1.32 -1.78
N GLY A 340 6.66 1.64 -0.50
CA GLY A 340 7.94 2.06 0.06
C GLY A 340 8.88 0.86 0.19
N MET A 341 10.06 0.93 -0.41
CA MET A 341 10.97 -0.22 -0.48
C MET A 341 12.43 0.14 -0.24
N CYS A 342 13.14 -0.81 0.35
CA CYS A 342 14.57 -0.80 0.55
C CYS A 342 15.18 -1.84 -0.40
N LEU A 343 15.85 -1.38 -1.44
CA LEU A 343 16.32 -2.21 -2.56
C LEU A 343 17.81 -2.46 -2.46
N TYR A 344 18.19 -3.73 -2.30
CA TYR A 344 19.59 -4.13 -2.39
C TYR A 344 20.06 -4.10 -3.84
N LEU A 345 21.09 -3.31 -4.11
CA LEU A 345 21.71 -3.14 -5.41
C LEU A 345 22.84 -4.17 -5.61
N GLU A 346 23.05 -4.55 -6.87
CA GLU A 346 24.17 -5.41 -7.27
C GLU A 346 25.30 -4.57 -7.87
N PRO A 347 26.58 -4.79 -7.51
CA PRO A 347 27.10 -5.80 -6.59
C PRO A 347 27.02 -5.44 -5.11
N GLN A 348 26.80 -4.16 -4.77
CA GLN A 348 26.67 -3.70 -3.39
C GLN A 348 25.91 -2.37 -3.32
N GLY A 349 25.06 -2.23 -2.30
CA GLY A 349 24.43 -0.98 -1.93
C GLY A 349 22.96 -1.14 -1.58
N THR A 350 22.40 -0.09 -1.01
CA THR A 350 20.99 -0.02 -0.61
C THR A 350 20.37 1.24 -1.18
N LEU A 351 19.28 1.10 -1.94
CA LEU A 351 18.53 2.21 -2.53
C LEU A 351 17.17 2.33 -1.84
N PHE A 352 16.81 3.55 -1.46
CA PHE A 352 15.51 3.88 -0.89
C PHE A 352 14.62 4.47 -1.97
N ALA A 353 13.57 3.74 -2.32
CA ALA A 353 12.64 4.11 -3.37
C ALA A 353 11.21 3.91 -2.91
N GLU A 354 10.31 4.60 -3.57
CA GLU A 354 8.87 4.47 -3.38
C GLU A 354 8.23 4.43 -4.77
N VAL A 355 7.34 3.47 -4.98
CA VAL A 355 6.67 3.24 -6.26
C VAL A 355 5.17 3.25 -6.03
N ILE A 356 4.44 3.99 -6.86
CA ILE A 356 2.97 4.08 -6.85
C ILE A 356 2.49 3.89 -8.28
N ASN A 357 1.48 3.02 -8.46
CA ASN A 357 0.71 3.00 -9.70
C ASN A 357 -0.37 4.08 -9.66
N VAL A 358 -0.38 4.94 -10.68
CA VAL A 358 -1.37 6.00 -10.87
C VAL A 358 -2.19 5.63 -12.09
N PHE A 359 -3.45 5.24 -11.87
CA PHE A 359 -4.45 5.20 -12.93
C PHE A 359 -5.24 6.51 -12.93
N TYR A 360 -5.46 7.07 -14.11
CA TYR A 360 -6.36 8.20 -14.34
C TYR A 360 -7.72 7.76 -14.86
#